data_AF-A0A255Z093-F1
#
_entry.id   AF-A0A255Z093-F1
#
_cell.length_a   1.000
_cell.length_b   1.000
_cell.length_c   1.000
_cell.angle_alpha   90.00
_cell.angle_beta   90.00
_cell.angle_gamma   90.00
#
_symmetry.space_group_name_H-M   'P 1'
#
loop_
_entity.id
_entity.type
_entity.pdbx_description
1 polymer ?
#
loop_
_entity_poly.entity_id
_entity_poly.type
_entity_poly.pdbx_seq_one_letter_code
_entity_poly.pdbx_strand_id
1 'polypeptide(L)'
;MKDLKPLIRLNQREVDQRRRVLVELQEAQERLAAEREQFENQVVMERELAATDLMLAKSYPAFAKRVEMMRDDYERRAATLRLEVERAEEAVAEAFRELKKFEQVQEQRDQAAKEARRYRETQMFDEVASIRFSRQQGTADETGEGGSG
;
A
#
# COMPACT_ATOMS: atom_id res chain seq x y z
N MET A 1 13.85 -0.53 -24.72
CA MET A 1 13.69 -1.08 -23.35
C MET A 1 12.21 -1.16 -23.01
N LYS A 2 11.79 -2.22 -22.30
CA LYS A 2 10.37 -2.48 -21.96
C LYS A 2 9.91 -1.51 -20.85
N ASP A 3 8.74 -0.90 -21.02
CA ASP A 3 8.12 0.02 -20.06
C ASP A 3 7.81 -0.70 -18.74
N LEU A 4 8.16 -0.09 -17.59
CA LEU A 4 7.86 -0.63 -16.26
C LEU A 4 6.46 -0.24 -15.77
N LYS A 5 5.79 0.73 -16.39
CA LYS A 5 4.44 1.17 -15.99
C LYS A 5 3.43 0.03 -15.87
N PRO A 6 3.38 -0.97 -16.76
CA PRO A 6 2.51 -2.13 -16.59
C PRO A 6 2.81 -2.95 -15.32
N LEU A 7 4.10 -3.12 -14.98
CA LEU A 7 4.52 -3.84 -13.78
C LEU A 7 4.21 -3.04 -12.51
N ILE A 8 4.39 -1.72 -12.54
CA ILE A 8 4.00 -0.83 -11.42
C ILE A 8 2.50 -0.97 -11.15
N ARG A 9 1.65 -0.91 -12.20
CA ARG A 9 0.20 -1.11 -12.05
C ARG A 9 -0.17 -2.48 -11.51
N LEU A 10 0.56 -3.52 -11.92
CA LEU A 10 0.35 -4.87 -11.40
C LEU A 10 0.66 -4.92 -9.89
N ASN A 11 1.78 -4.36 -9.46
CA ASN A 11 2.17 -4.30 -8.05
C ASN A 11 1.24 -3.42 -7.21
N GLN A 12 0.71 -2.33 -7.75
CA GLN A 12 -0.32 -1.52 -7.09
C GLN A 12 -1.57 -2.35 -6.80
N ARG A 13 -2.05 -3.12 -7.79
CA ARG A 13 -3.20 -4.03 -7.60
C ARG A 13 -2.93 -5.10 -6.55
N GLU A 14 -1.72 -5.65 -6.51
CA GLU A 14 -1.31 -6.61 -5.50
C GLU A 14 -1.33 -6.00 -4.09
N VAL A 15 -0.80 -4.78 -3.91
CA VAL A 15 -0.87 -4.05 -2.64
C VAL A 15 -2.32 -3.83 -2.21
N ASP A 16 -3.18 -3.40 -3.13
CA ASP A 16 -4.60 -3.16 -2.86
C ASP A 16 -5.33 -4.46 -2.49
N GLN A 17 -5.02 -5.57 -3.17
CA GLN A 17 -5.57 -6.88 -2.85
C GLN A 17 -5.18 -7.33 -1.45
N ARG A 18 -3.89 -7.24 -1.08
CA ARG A 18 -3.43 -7.61 0.26
C ARG A 18 -4.03 -6.72 1.35
N ARG A 19 -4.21 -5.43 1.08
CA ARG A 19 -4.89 -4.50 2.00
C ARG A 19 -6.35 -4.89 2.23
N ARG A 20 -7.08 -5.31 1.19
CA ARG A 20 -8.46 -5.79 1.35
C ARG A 20 -8.52 -7.01 2.26
N VAL A 21 -7.62 -7.98 2.08
CA VAL A 21 -7.53 -9.16 2.94
C VAL A 21 -7.24 -8.76 4.40
N LEU A 22 -6.31 -7.82 4.62
CA LEU A 22 -6.03 -7.32 5.98
C LEU A 22 -7.28 -6.69 6.63
N VAL A 23 -8.02 -5.86 5.89
CA VAL A 23 -9.25 -5.24 6.38
C VAL A 23 -10.30 -6.30 6.72
N GLU A 24 -10.51 -7.29 5.85
CA GLU A 24 -11.46 -8.39 6.08
C GLU A 24 -11.13 -9.18 7.37
N LEU A 25 -9.84 -9.42 7.64
CA LEU A 25 -9.38 -10.07 8.86
C LEU A 25 -9.58 -9.20 10.11
N GLN A 26 -9.30 -7.90 10.01
CA GLN A 26 -9.53 -6.95 11.10
C GLN A 26 -11.02 -6.85 11.45
N GLU A 27 -11.89 -6.78 10.44
CA GLU A 27 -13.35 -6.82 10.65
C GLU A 27 -13.80 -8.15 11.26
N ALA A 28 -13.18 -9.28 10.88
CA ALA A 28 -13.47 -10.58 11.49
C ALA A 28 -13.09 -10.61 12.98
N GLN A 29 -11.97 -9.96 13.34
CA GLN A 29 -11.54 -9.82 14.73
C GLN A 29 -12.52 -8.95 15.55
N GLU A 30 -13.00 -7.85 14.97
CA GLU A 30 -14.02 -6.99 15.60
C GLU A 30 -15.34 -7.74 15.82
N ARG A 31 -15.81 -8.47 14.80
CA ARG A 31 -17.01 -9.32 14.91
C ARG A 31 -16.88 -10.37 16.01
N LEU A 32 -15.72 -11.04 16.10
CA LEU A 32 -15.46 -12.04 17.14
C LEU A 32 -15.48 -11.41 18.54
N ALA A 33 -14.91 -10.21 18.69
CA ALA A 33 -14.90 -9.49 19.96
C ALA A 33 -16.33 -9.13 20.40
N ALA A 34 -17.15 -8.61 19.48
CA ALA A 34 -18.56 -8.31 19.74
C ALA A 34 -19.37 -9.58 20.07
N GLU A 35 -19.14 -10.69 19.36
CA GLU A 35 -19.77 -11.98 19.64
C GLU A 35 -19.43 -12.47 21.07
N ARG A 36 -18.16 -12.38 21.46
CA ARG A 36 -17.70 -12.72 22.82
C ARG A 36 -18.36 -11.83 23.87
N GLU A 37 -18.44 -10.51 23.64
CA GLU A 37 -19.07 -9.59 24.59
C GLU A 37 -20.55 -9.92 24.81
N GLN A 38 -21.30 -10.17 23.72
CA GLN A 38 -22.69 -10.59 23.80
C GLN A 38 -22.84 -11.91 24.57
N PHE A 39 -21.96 -12.87 24.33
CA PHE A 39 -21.91 -14.12 25.07
C PHE A 39 -21.67 -13.90 26.56
N GLU A 40 -20.69 -13.07 26.95
CA GLU A 40 -20.41 -12.77 28.35
C GLU A 40 -21.59 -12.08 29.05
N ASN A 41 -22.31 -11.19 28.34
CA ASN A 41 -23.53 -10.59 28.87
C ASN A 41 -24.63 -11.63 29.13
N GLN A 42 -24.80 -12.61 28.23
CA GLN A 42 -25.74 -13.72 28.43
C GLN A 42 -25.35 -14.58 29.63
N VAL A 43 -24.05 -14.83 29.84
CA VAL A 43 -23.54 -15.58 31.00
C VAL A 43 -23.89 -14.88 32.31
N VAL A 44 -23.77 -13.56 32.36
CA VAL A 44 -24.16 -12.77 33.55
C VAL A 44 -25.66 -12.91 33.82
N MET A 45 -26.50 -12.75 32.80
CA MET A 45 -27.96 -12.90 32.93
C MET A 45 -28.33 -14.31 33.44
N GLU A 46 -27.75 -15.36 32.85
CA GLU A 46 -28.04 -16.74 33.26
C GLU A 46 -27.64 -17.01 34.72
N ARG A 47 -26.51 -16.43 35.17
CA ARG A 47 -26.08 -16.52 36.57
C ARG A 47 -27.08 -15.83 37.51
N GLU A 48 -27.57 -14.66 37.16
CA GLU A 48 -28.54 -13.91 37.97
C GLU A 48 -29.87 -14.64 38.07
N LEU A 49 -30.34 -15.25 36.97
CA LEU A 49 -31.55 -16.08 36.97
C LEU A 49 -31.39 -17.34 37.82
N ALA A 50 -30.27 -18.05 37.67
CA ALA A 50 -29.98 -19.23 38.47
C ALA A 50 -29.85 -18.93 39.97
N ALA A 51 -29.51 -17.69 40.35
CA ALA A 51 -29.48 -17.27 41.75
C ALA A 51 -30.87 -17.08 42.36
N THR A 52 -31.91 -16.87 41.55
CA THR A 52 -33.28 -16.59 41.99
C THR A 52 -34.25 -17.76 41.79
N ASP A 53 -33.91 -18.75 40.96
CA ASP A 53 -34.73 -19.94 40.69
C ASP A 53 -33.99 -21.25 41.03
N LEU A 54 -34.57 -22.05 41.94
CA LEU A 54 -34.00 -23.31 42.44
C LEU A 54 -33.90 -24.41 41.36
N MET A 55 -34.78 -24.42 40.36
CA MET A 55 -34.71 -25.36 39.24
C MET A 55 -33.55 -24.99 38.31
N LEU A 56 -33.36 -23.70 38.02
CA LEU A 56 -32.24 -23.21 37.22
C LEU A 56 -30.89 -23.39 37.95
N ALA A 57 -30.86 -23.19 39.27
CA ALA A 57 -29.68 -23.41 40.10
C ALA A 57 -29.12 -24.85 39.96
N LYS A 58 -29.99 -25.85 39.81
CA LYS A 58 -29.59 -27.26 39.64
C LYS A 58 -28.90 -27.52 38.30
N SER A 59 -29.31 -26.84 37.23
CA SER A 59 -28.69 -26.95 35.91
C SER A 59 -27.45 -26.08 35.72
N TYR A 60 -27.25 -25.08 36.58
CA TYR A 60 -26.19 -24.08 36.46
C TYR A 60 -24.76 -24.66 36.39
N PRO A 61 -24.36 -25.71 37.14
CA PRO A 61 -23.00 -26.26 37.02
C PRO A 61 -22.68 -26.80 35.62
N ALA A 62 -23.66 -27.43 34.95
CA ALA A 62 -23.49 -27.91 33.59
C ALA A 62 -23.38 -26.74 32.59
N PHE A 63 -24.13 -25.67 32.82
CA PHE A 63 -23.99 -24.43 32.04
C PHE A 63 -22.62 -23.79 32.25
N ALA A 64 -22.16 -23.62 33.49
CA ALA A 64 -20.86 -23.02 33.82
C ALA A 64 -19.69 -23.75 33.14
N LYS A 65 -19.71 -25.09 33.12
CA LYS A 65 -18.72 -25.87 32.39
C LYS A 65 -18.72 -25.60 30.88
N ARG A 66 -19.91 -25.44 30.26
CA ARG A 66 -19.98 -25.04 28.84
C ARG A 66 -19.43 -23.63 28.64
N VAL A 67 -19.67 -22.72 29.57
CA VAL A 67 -19.16 -21.35 29.50
C VAL A 67 -17.63 -21.33 29.46
N GLU A 68 -16.98 -22.10 30.33
CA GLU A 68 -15.51 -22.24 30.32
C GLU A 68 -15.02 -22.74 28.95
N MET A 69 -15.64 -23.80 28.41
CA MET A 69 -15.27 -24.33 27.09
C MET A 69 -15.44 -23.31 25.96
N MET A 70 -16.49 -22.48 26.01
CA MET A 70 -16.75 -21.44 25.01
C MET A 70 -15.77 -20.27 25.16
N ARG A 71 -15.41 -19.87 26.38
CA ARG A 71 -14.38 -18.84 26.61
C ARG A 71 -13.04 -19.27 26.04
N ASP A 72 -12.62 -20.51 26.32
CA ASP A 72 -11.40 -21.07 25.75
C ASP A 72 -11.46 -21.09 24.22
N ASP A 73 -12.63 -21.35 23.64
CA ASP A 73 -12.82 -21.32 22.18
C ASP A 73 -12.69 -19.92 21.59
N TYR A 74 -13.33 -18.92 22.20
CA TYR A 74 -13.17 -17.52 21.80
C TYR A 74 -11.71 -17.08 21.88
N GLU A 75 -10.98 -17.48 22.92
CA GLU A 75 -9.57 -17.15 23.08
C GLU A 75 -8.70 -17.81 22.02
N ARG A 76 -8.92 -19.09 21.71
CA ARG A 76 -8.22 -19.77 20.60
C ARG A 76 -8.52 -19.12 19.26
N ARG A 77 -9.80 -18.85 18.95
CA ARG A 77 -10.21 -18.17 17.71
C ARG A 77 -9.59 -16.78 17.59
N ALA A 78 -9.57 -16.01 18.68
CA ALA A 78 -8.97 -14.68 18.71
C ALA A 78 -7.45 -14.73 18.53
N ALA A 79 -6.76 -15.69 19.16
CA ALA A 79 -5.32 -15.87 18.98
C ALA A 79 -4.96 -16.23 17.53
N THR A 80 -5.74 -17.12 16.91
CA THR A 80 -5.57 -17.47 15.49
C THR A 80 -5.76 -16.25 14.59
N LEU A 81 -6.84 -15.48 14.77
CA LEU A 81 -7.10 -14.28 13.96
C LEU A 81 -5.99 -13.23 14.13
N ARG A 82 -5.46 -13.02 15.34
CA ARG A 82 -4.33 -12.10 15.55
C ARG A 82 -3.11 -12.50 14.74
N LEU A 83 -2.76 -13.78 14.74
CA LEU A 83 -1.63 -14.29 13.95
C LEU A 83 -1.87 -14.12 12.45
N GLU A 84 -3.11 -14.30 11.98
CA GLU A 84 -3.49 -14.07 10.59
C GLU A 84 -3.39 -12.59 10.20
N VAL A 85 -3.82 -11.69 11.08
CA VAL A 85 -3.65 -10.23 10.90
C VAL A 85 -2.18 -9.87 10.82
N GLU A 86 -1.34 -10.32 11.75
CA GLU A 86 0.12 -10.06 11.72
C GLU A 86 0.76 -10.53 10.40
N ARG A 87 0.37 -11.72 9.91
CA ARG A 87 0.83 -12.24 8.62
C ARG A 87 0.35 -11.40 7.44
N ALA A 88 -0.90 -10.93 7.47
CA ALA A 88 -1.45 -10.07 6.44
C ALA A 88 -0.78 -8.68 6.43
N GLU A 89 -0.47 -8.12 7.60
CA GLU A 89 0.30 -6.88 7.72
C GLU A 89 1.68 -7.00 7.09
N GLU A 90 2.41 -8.08 7.39
CA GLU A 90 3.72 -8.33 6.77
C GLU A 90 3.59 -8.53 5.25
N ALA A 91 2.54 -9.23 4.80
CA ALA A 91 2.29 -9.40 3.37
C ALA A 91 2.02 -8.05 2.67
N VAL A 92 1.25 -7.15 3.28
CA VAL A 92 1.04 -5.78 2.77
C VAL A 92 2.35 -5.03 2.71
N ALA A 93 3.16 -5.10 3.77
CA ALA A 93 4.45 -4.43 3.85
C ALA A 93 5.42 -4.93 2.74
N GLU A 94 5.46 -6.24 2.51
CA GLU A 94 6.28 -6.85 1.46
C GLU A 94 5.87 -6.38 0.06
N ALA A 95 4.58 -6.42 -0.27
CA ALA A 95 4.09 -5.96 -1.57
C ALA A 95 4.35 -4.47 -1.78
N PHE A 96 4.24 -3.67 -0.72
CA PHE A 96 4.54 -2.24 -0.79
C PHE A 96 6.03 -1.98 -1.04
N ARG A 97 6.93 -2.73 -0.38
CA ARG A 97 8.37 -2.67 -0.66
C ARG A 97 8.68 -3.02 -2.10
N GLU A 98 8.03 -4.03 -2.67
CA GLU A 98 8.23 -4.43 -4.06
C GLU A 98 7.74 -3.37 -5.04
N LEU A 99 6.54 -2.82 -4.82
CA LEU A 99 6.05 -1.68 -5.59
C LEU A 99 7.05 -0.51 -5.60
N LYS A 100 7.59 -0.15 -4.43
CA LYS A 100 8.54 0.96 -4.29
C LYS A 100 9.83 0.76 -5.06
N LYS A 101 10.34 -0.48 -5.16
CA LYS A 101 11.51 -0.77 -6.00
C LYS A 101 11.23 -0.45 -7.47
N PHE A 102 10.08 -0.88 -7.99
CA PHE A 102 9.73 -0.60 -9.39
C PHE A 102 9.52 0.89 -9.66
N GLU A 103 8.87 1.60 -8.73
CA GLU A 103 8.68 3.05 -8.81
C GLU A 103 10.03 3.78 -8.85
N GLN A 104 10.98 3.43 -7.97
CA GLN A 104 12.30 4.06 -7.93
C GLN A 104 13.10 3.83 -9.22
N VAL A 105 13.08 2.61 -9.77
CA VAL A 105 13.76 2.32 -11.04
C VAL A 105 13.13 3.10 -12.20
N GLN A 106 11.80 3.23 -12.22
CA GLN A 106 11.10 4.00 -13.25
C GLN A 106 11.43 5.51 -13.15
N GLU A 107 11.48 6.06 -11.93
CA GLU A 107 11.86 7.45 -11.69
C GLU A 107 13.28 7.76 -12.19
N GLN A 108 14.24 6.88 -11.89
CA GLN A 108 15.62 7.01 -12.39
C GLN A 108 15.68 7.00 -13.93
N ARG A 109 14.89 6.16 -14.58
CA ARG A 109 14.81 6.09 -16.05
C ARG A 109 14.20 7.37 -16.63
N ASP A 110 13.14 7.88 -16.02
CA ASP A 110 12.47 9.09 -16.47
C ASP A 110 13.39 10.31 -16.32
N GLN A 111 14.17 10.36 -15.24
CA GLN A 111 15.18 11.40 -15.02
C GLN A 111 16.31 11.33 -16.06
N ALA A 112 16.88 10.15 -16.30
CA ALA A 112 17.91 9.96 -17.33
C ALA A 112 17.40 10.33 -18.74
N ALA A 113 16.15 9.97 -19.07
CA ALA A 113 15.53 10.32 -20.34
C ALA A 113 15.31 11.84 -20.47
N LYS A 114 14.96 12.52 -19.38
CA LYS A 114 14.78 13.97 -19.33
C LYS A 114 16.11 14.70 -19.52
N GLU A 115 17.17 14.23 -18.86
CA GLU A 115 18.53 14.77 -19.01
C GLU A 115 19.05 14.58 -20.44
N ALA A 116 18.87 13.39 -21.03
CA ALA A 116 19.26 13.13 -22.41
C ALA A 116 18.46 13.95 -23.44
N ARG A 117 17.21 14.33 -23.14
CA ARG A 117 16.44 15.28 -23.96
C ARG A 117 16.99 16.69 -23.85
N ARG A 118 17.21 17.18 -22.62
CA ARG A 118 17.80 18.51 -22.37
C ARG A 118 19.15 18.66 -23.05
N TYR A 119 20.02 17.66 -22.92
CA TYR A 119 21.34 17.68 -23.58
C TYR A 119 21.22 17.80 -25.10
N ARG A 120 20.33 17.02 -25.73
CA ARG A 120 20.08 17.12 -27.18
C ARG A 120 19.50 18.48 -27.59
N GLU A 121 18.56 19.02 -26.82
CA GLU A 121 18.00 20.35 -27.06
C GLU A 121 19.08 21.44 -26.97
N THR A 122 19.94 21.40 -25.96
CA THR A 122 21.08 22.33 -25.83
C THR A 122 22.03 22.23 -27.03
N GLN A 123 22.43 21.02 -27.45
CA GLN A 123 23.29 20.86 -28.62
C GLN A 123 22.66 21.41 -29.90
N MET A 124 21.35 21.20 -30.10
CA MET A 124 20.65 21.77 -31.25
C MET A 124 20.62 23.31 -31.20
N PHE A 125 20.42 23.92 -30.03
CA PHE A 125 20.44 25.38 -29.90
C PHE A 125 21.83 25.97 -30.16
N ASP A 126 22.89 25.32 -29.67
CA ASP A 126 24.28 25.74 -29.91
C ASP A 126 24.64 25.65 -31.41
N GLU A 127 24.21 24.59 -32.08
CA GLU A 127 24.40 24.43 -33.53
C GLU A 127 23.66 25.53 -34.31
N VAL A 128 22.40 25.82 -33.99
CA VAL A 128 21.65 26.91 -34.63
C VAL A 128 22.27 28.28 -34.36
N ALA A 129 22.75 28.52 -33.15
CA ALA A 129 23.43 29.77 -32.78
C ALA A 129 24.73 29.96 -33.57
N SER A 130 25.55 28.90 -33.69
CA SER A 130 26.81 28.95 -34.46
C SER A 130 26.57 29.19 -35.96
N ILE A 131 25.55 28.57 -36.57
CA ILE A 131 25.18 28.81 -37.97
C ILE A 131 24.76 30.27 -38.19
N ARG A 132 23.94 30.83 -37.28
CA ARG A 132 23.49 32.23 -37.37
C ARG A 132 24.67 33.19 -37.25
N PHE A 133 25.54 32.97 -36.27
CA PHE A 133 26.72 33.80 -36.05
C PHE A 133 27.67 33.77 -37.24
N SER A 134 27.92 32.59 -37.81
CA SER A 134 28.78 32.42 -38.99
C SER A 134 28.21 33.14 -40.22
N ARG A 135 26.87 33.12 -40.43
CA ARG A 135 26.24 33.92 -41.49
C ARG A 135 26.40 35.42 -41.26
N GLN A 136 26.27 35.88 -40.02
CA GLN A 136 26.35 37.30 -39.69
C GLN A 136 27.76 37.85 -39.90
N GLN A 137 28.80 37.05 -39.62
CA GLN A 137 30.19 37.39 -39.95
C GLN A 137 30.44 37.42 -41.45
N GLY A 138 29.94 36.43 -42.21
CA GLY A 138 30.06 36.45 -43.68
C GLY A 138 29.40 37.67 -44.32
N THR A 139 28.24 38.11 -43.81
CA THR A 139 27.59 39.34 -44.28
C THR A 139 28.29 40.63 -43.83
N ALA A 140 29.02 40.60 -42.71
CA ALA A 140 29.78 41.75 -42.24
C ALA A 140 31.07 41.95 -43.06
N ASP A 141 31.77 40.85 -43.39
CA ASP A 141 32.95 40.88 -44.27
C ASP A 141 32.58 41.32 -45.70
N GLU A 142 31.43 40.89 -46.25
CA GLU A 142 30.98 41.33 -47.59
C GLU A 142 30.57 42.81 -47.65
N THR A 143 30.28 43.46 -46.52
CA THR A 143 29.96 44.91 -46.47
C THR A 143 31.15 45.81 -46.10
N GLY A 144 32.30 45.22 -45.76
CA GLY A 144 33.51 45.92 -45.31
C GLY A 144 34.51 46.34 -46.39
N GLU A 145 34.41 45.80 -47.61
CA GLU A 145 35.40 46.04 -48.70
C GLU A 145 35.00 47.15 -49.70
N GLY A 146 34.02 48.00 -49.38
CA GLY A 146 33.56 49.07 -50.28
C GLY A 146 34.19 50.46 -50.10
N GLY A 147 35.23 50.61 -49.27
CA GLY A 147 35.74 51.94 -48.90
C GLY A 147 37.25 52.06 -48.84
N SER A 148 37.91 52.14 -50.00
CA SER A 148 39.17 52.89 -50.22
C SER A 148 39.57 52.80 -51.70
N GLY A 149 39.52 53.93 -52.41
CA GLY A 149 39.95 54.06 -53.81
C GLY A 149 39.13 55.09 -54.57
#